data_AF-A0A0B7BV95-F1
#
_entry.id   AF-A0A0B7BV95-F1
#
_cell.length_a   1.000
_cell.length_b   1.000
_cell.length_c   1.000
_cell.angle_alpha   90.00
_cell.angle_beta   90.00
_cell.angle_gamma   90.00
#
_symmetry.space_group_name_H-M   'P 1'
#
loop_
_entity.id
_entity.type
_entity.pdbx_description
1 polymer ?
#
loop_
_entity_poly.entity_id
_entity_poly.type
_entity_poly.pdbx_seq_one_letter_code
_entity_poly.pdbx_strand_id
1 'polypeptide(L)' 'VCDVRFTDRSTLREHRKTHARKKRYKCDDCGAKFAYKCLLEKHLRAHVGENPYKCDVCCSGFASKGHLVTHKRIHTG' A
#
# COMPACT_ATOMS: atom_id res chain seq x y z
N VAL A 1 -13.09 -10.53 9.56
CA VAL A 1 -14.51 -10.70 9.16
C VAL A 1 -15.31 -9.90 10.16
N CYS A 2 -16.20 -9.02 9.71
CA CYS A 2 -17.05 -8.22 10.61
C CYS A 2 -18.48 -8.77 10.61
N ASP A 3 -19.20 -8.53 11.70
CA ASP A 3 -20.54 -9.07 11.94
C ASP A 3 -21.63 -8.17 11.36
N VAL A 4 -21.54 -7.89 10.05
CA VAL A 4 -22.54 -7.08 9.34
C VAL A 4 -23.49 -8.01 8.59
N ARG A 5 -24.79 -7.89 8.87
CA ARG A 5 -25.85 -8.71 8.26
C ARG A 5 -26.44 -7.98 7.06
N PHE A 6 -26.42 -8.63 5.90
CA PHE A 6 -27.02 -8.14 4.66
C PHE A 6 -28.22 -9.00 4.30
N THR A 7 -29.32 -8.38 3.88
CA THR A 7 -30.55 -9.06 3.44
C THR A 7 -30.49 -9.49 1.97
N ASP A 8 -29.69 -8.81 1.15
CA ASP A 8 -29.48 -9.10 -0.26
C ASP A 8 -28.13 -9.81 -0.53
N ARG A 9 -28.17 -10.87 -1.36
CA ARG A 9 -26.98 -11.68 -1.71
C ARG A 9 -25.99 -10.92 -2.59
N SER A 10 -26.46 -10.00 -3.43
CA SER A 10 -25.59 -9.22 -4.33
C SER A 10 -24.75 -8.22 -3.52
N THR A 11 -25.39 -7.57 -2.55
CA THR A 11 -24.79 -6.64 -1.60
C THR A 11 -23.81 -7.35 -0.66
N LEU A 12 -24.16 -8.54 -0.16
CA LEU A 12 -23.24 -9.38 0.63
C LEU A 12 -22.00 -9.77 -0.19
N ARG A 13 -22.16 -10.10 -1.48
CA ARG A 13 -21.05 -10.46 -2.36
C ARG A 13 -20.14 -9.26 -2.63
N GLU A 14 -20.68 -8.06 -2.79
CA GLU A 14 -19.90 -6.83 -2.92
C GLU A 14 -19.19 -6.45 -1.60
N HIS A 15 -19.87 -6.57 -0.47
CA HIS A 15 -19.27 -6.39 0.85
C HIS A 15 -18.14 -7.40 1.13
N ARG A 16 -18.29 -8.67 0.74
CA ARG A 16 -17.18 -9.64 0.83
C ARG A 16 -15.99 -9.25 -0.05
N LYS A 17 -16.21 -8.50 -1.15
CA LYS A 17 -15.11 -7.93 -1.95
C LYS A 17 -14.39 -6.78 -1.22
N THR A 18 -15.01 -6.12 -0.24
CA THR A 18 -14.32 -5.11 0.58
C THR A 18 -13.43 -5.75 1.64
N HIS A 19 -13.83 -6.89 2.21
CA HIS A 19 -12.90 -7.78 2.95
C HIS A 19 -11.81 -8.33 2.02
N ALA A 20 -12.16 -8.56 0.75
CA ALA A 20 -11.23 -8.90 -0.31
C ALA A 20 -10.55 -7.68 -0.98
N ARG A 21 -10.64 -6.45 -0.41
CA ARG A 21 -9.63 -5.39 -0.58
C ARG A 21 -8.37 -5.74 0.25
N LYS A 22 -8.12 -7.04 0.41
CA LYS A 22 -6.86 -7.73 0.16
C LYS A 22 -5.65 -6.81 0.33
N LYS A 23 -5.30 -6.61 1.60
CA LYS A 23 -3.90 -6.51 1.98
C LYS A 23 -3.19 -7.82 1.57
N ARG A 24 -2.95 -7.98 0.26
CA ARG A 24 -2.39 -9.17 -0.42
C ARG A 24 -0.91 -9.34 -0.08
N TYR A 25 -0.24 -8.22 0.20
CA TYR A 25 1.21 -8.17 0.36
C TYR A 25 1.52 -8.27 1.84
N LYS A 26 2.06 -9.40 2.27
CA LYS A 26 2.42 -9.66 3.66
C LYS A 26 3.94 -9.56 3.82
N CYS A 27 4.39 -8.96 4.91
CA CYS A 27 5.76 -9.03 5.38
C CYS A 27 5.97 -10.35 6.10
N ASP A 28 6.94 -11.14 5.67
CA ASP A 28 7.22 -12.44 6.27
C ASP A 28 8.02 -12.32 7.57
N ASP A 29 8.81 -11.26 7.75
CA ASP A 29 9.56 -11.01 8.99
C ASP A 29 8.67 -10.64 10.19
N CYS A 30 7.58 -9.90 9.97
CA CYS A 30 6.73 -9.40 11.07
C CYS A 30 5.23 -9.63 10.88
N GLY A 31 4.82 -10.25 9.77
CA GLY A 31 3.42 -10.57 9.49
C GLY A 31 2.54 -9.42 8.99
N ALA A 32 3.08 -8.20 8.87
CA ALA A 32 2.33 -7.01 8.48
C ALA A 32 1.74 -7.14 7.07
N LYS A 33 0.49 -6.71 6.85
CA LYS A 33 -0.19 -6.82 5.55
C LYS A 33 -0.48 -5.46 4.94
N PHE A 34 -0.20 -5.31 3.65
CA PHE A 34 -0.29 -4.09 2.86
C PHE A 34 -1.20 -4.28 1.65
N ALA A 35 -1.98 -3.25 1.35
CA ALA A 35 -2.88 -3.22 0.19
C ALA A 35 -2.11 -3.18 -1.13
N TYR A 36 -0.90 -2.62 -1.11
CA TYR A 36 -0.05 -2.42 -2.28
C TYR A 36 1.35 -2.95 -2.04
N LYS A 37 1.97 -3.50 -3.08
CA LYS A 37 3.32 -4.08 -3.02
C LYS A 37 4.38 -3.04 -2.66
N CYS A 38 4.27 -1.82 -3.20
CA CYS A 38 5.19 -0.71 -2.90
C CYS A 38 5.21 -0.32 -1.42
N LEU A 39 4.08 -0.49 -0.72
CA LEU A 39 3.99 -0.28 0.73
C LEU A 39 4.69 -1.40 1.49
N LEU A 40 4.58 -2.64 1.03
CA LEU A 40 5.34 -3.75 1.58
C LEU A 40 6.85 -3.56 1.32
N GLU A 41 7.27 -3.18 0.11
CA GLU A 41 8.69 -3.00 -0.22
C GLU A 41 9.32 -1.81 0.49
N LYS A 42 8.56 -0.73 0.71
CA LYS A 42 8.97 0.38 1.59
C LYS A 42 9.09 -0.09 3.05
N HIS A 43 8.22 -1.00 3.46
CA HIS A 43 8.26 -1.58 4.78
C HIS A 43 9.45 -2.53 4.96
N LEU A 44 9.77 -3.36 3.97
CA LEU A 44 10.94 -4.25 4.01
C LEU A 44 12.25 -3.45 3.95
N ARG A 45 12.29 -2.34 3.19
CA ARG A 45 13.41 -1.39 3.23
C ARG A 45 13.58 -0.70 4.58
N ALA A 46 12.56 -0.67 5.43
CA ALA A 46 12.70 -0.19 6.81
C ALA A 46 13.36 -1.23 7.74
N HIS A 47 13.28 -2.52 7.40
CA HIS A 47 14.04 -3.56 8.11
C HIS A 47 15.52 -3.51 7.76
N VAL A 48 15.85 -3.18 6.51
CA VAL A 48 17.24 -3.18 5.98
C VAL A 48 17.88 -1.79 5.99
N GLY A 49 17.08 -0.73 6.06
CA GLY A 49 17.55 0.65 6.25
C GLY A 49 17.91 1.45 5.00
N GLU A 50 17.38 1.16 3.80
CA GLU A 50 17.85 1.83 2.56
C GLU A 50 16.78 2.42 1.63
N ASN A 51 16.64 3.76 1.69
CA ASN A 51 16.47 4.76 0.62
C ASN A 51 15.94 6.06 1.24
N PRO A 52 16.71 7.17 1.26
CA PRO A 52 16.40 8.32 2.10
C PRO A 52 15.21 9.18 1.65
N TYR A 53 14.85 9.19 0.37
CA TYR A 53 13.81 10.09 -0.16
C TYR A 53 12.66 9.30 -0.76
N LYS A 54 11.40 9.70 -0.56
CA LYS A 54 10.24 8.95 -1.07
C LYS A 54 9.10 9.82 -1.54
N CYS A 55 8.41 9.39 -2.60
CA CYS A 55 7.18 9.98 -3.11
C CYS A 55 6.01 9.52 -2.28
N ASP A 56 5.23 10.48 -1.82
CA ASP A 56 4.06 10.32 -0.97
C ASP A 56 2.79 9.95 -1.76
N VAL A 57 2.76 10.22 -3.06
CA VAL A 57 1.60 9.90 -3.92
C VAL A 57 1.63 8.45 -4.38
N CYS A 58 2.80 7.97 -4.83
CA CYS A 58 2.96 6.62 -5.37
C CYS A 58 3.92 5.72 -4.58
N CYS A 59 4.42 6.18 -3.43
CA CYS A 59 5.32 5.43 -2.53
C CYS A 59 6.69 5.06 -3.12
N SER A 60 7.12 5.71 -4.21
CA SER A 60 8.44 5.53 -4.83
C SER A 60 9.57 5.98 -3.90
N GLY A 61 10.66 5.22 -3.78
CA GLY A 61 11.86 5.61 -3.01
C GLY A 61 12.99 6.08 -3.94
N PHE A 62 13.80 7.03 -3.50
CA PHE A 62 14.85 7.74 -4.23
C PHE A 62 16.07 7.95 -3.33
N ALA A 63 17.26 7.87 -3.93
CA ALA A 63 18.54 8.09 -3.25
C ALA A 63 18.86 9.57 -3.02
N SER A 64 18.23 10.47 -3.78
CA SER A 64 18.46 11.91 -3.68
C SER A 64 17.16 12.72 -3.77
N LYS A 65 17.16 13.89 -3.12
CA LYS A 65 16.01 14.79 -3.02
C LYS A 65 15.63 15.41 -4.37
N GLY A 66 16.62 15.77 -5.19
CA GLY A 66 16.38 16.40 -6.50
C GLY A 66 15.51 15.53 -7.40
N HIS A 67 15.77 14.22 -7.42
CA HIS A 67 14.98 13.26 -8.19
C HIS A 67 13.55 13.11 -7.67
N LEU A 68 13.36 13.12 -6.35
CA LEU A 68 12.01 13.12 -5.77
C LEU A 68 11.23 14.38 -6.17
N VAL A 69 11.86 15.55 -6.18
CA VAL A 69 11.18 16.83 -6.46
C VAL A 69 10.72 16.91 -7.90
N THR A 70 11.58 16.55 -8.86
CA THR A 70 11.17 16.48 -10.27
C THR A 70 10.06 15.45 -10.46
N HIS A 71 10.19 14.30 -9.80
CA HIS A 71 9.17 13.26 -9.85
C HIS A 71 7.80 13.73 -9.35
N LYS A 72 7.71 14.58 -8.31
CA LYS A 72 6.41 15.05 -7.82
C LYS A 72 5.65 15.94 -8.79
N ARG A 73 6.34 16.65 -9.68
CA ARG A 73 5.69 17.57 -10.63
C ARG A 73 4.72 16.86 -11.57
N ILE A 74 4.95 15.57 -11.83
CA ILE A 74 4.08 14.76 -12.68
C ILE A 74 2.72 14.48 -12.04
N HIS A 75 2.61 14.59 -10.71
CA HIS A 75 1.36 14.39 -9.99
C HIS A 75 0.54 15.67 -9.86
N THR A 76 1.13 16.82 -10.20
CA THR A 76 0.52 18.15 -10.06
C THR A 76 0.21 18.79 -11.42
N GLY A 77 0.35 18.05 -12.51
CA GLY A 77 -0.02 18.48 -13.86
C GLY A 77 -1.53 18.42 -14.08
#